data_AF-A0A2H3EIL1-F1
#
_entry.id   AF-A0A2H3EIL1-F1
#
_cell.length_a   1.000
_cell.length_b   1.000
_cell.length_c   1.000
_cell.angle_alpha   90.00
_cell.angle_beta   90.00
_cell.angle_gamma   90.00
#
_symmetry.space_group_name_H-M   'P 1'
#
loop_
_entity.id
_entity.type
_entity.pdbx_description
1 polymer ?
#
loop_
_entity_poly.entity_id
_entity_poly.type
_entity_poly.pdbx_seq_one_letter_code
_entity_poly.pdbx_strand_id
1 'polypeptide(L)'
;VVLHNWLCNPKGTPDGFRVMDWLQELNNLYTKVVFAGHGPNRMKELVFKRSVLLQVYWSMQQTIEENFYLTCRTVWHSKPKITKTLQHLRDELASLHRFEFKQGR
;
A
#
# COMPACT_ATOMS: atom_id res chain seq x y z
N VAL A 1 3.03 -20.60 5.55
CA VAL A 1 4.07 -20.58 6.61
C VAL A 1 4.14 -19.16 7.15
N VAL A 2 3.72 -18.93 8.40
CA VAL A 2 3.82 -17.61 9.06
C VAL A 2 5.05 -17.67 9.96
N LEU A 3 6.10 -16.96 9.59
CA LEU A 3 7.37 -16.93 10.31
C LEU A 3 7.24 -15.98 11.52
N HIS A 4 7.41 -16.52 12.74
CA HIS A 4 7.26 -15.80 14.03
C HIS A 4 8.49 -15.00 14.45
N ASN A 5 9.31 -14.53 13.50
CA ASN A 5 10.55 -13.82 13.80
C ASN A 5 10.38 -12.34 13.45
N TRP A 6 10.85 -11.41 14.30
CA TRP A 6 10.76 -9.97 14.01
C TRP A 6 11.74 -9.52 12.93
N LEU A 7 12.87 -10.21 12.82
CA LEU A 7 13.91 -9.98 11.84
C LEU A 7 14.21 -11.28 11.08
N CYS A 8 14.43 -11.19 9.78
CA CYS A 8 15.00 -12.28 9.00
C CYS A 8 16.26 -11.82 8.29
N ASN A 9 17.25 -12.70 8.17
CA ASN A 9 18.41 -12.46 7.34
C ASN A 9 18.34 -13.39 6.12
N PRO A 10 17.61 -12.99 5.06
CA PRO A 10 17.42 -13.83 3.89
C PRO A 10 18.71 -14.04 3.10
N LYS A 11 19.72 -13.18 3.31
CA LYS A 11 21.03 -13.26 2.63
C LYS A 11 22.08 -14.07 3.40
N GLY A 12 21.88 -14.31 4.69
CA GLY A 12 22.83 -15.01 5.55
C GLY A 12 24.15 -14.27 5.79
N THR A 13 24.26 -13.00 5.41
CA THR A 13 25.49 -12.19 5.59
C THR A 13 25.51 -11.48 6.94
N PRO A 14 26.68 -11.17 7.51
CA PRO A 14 26.76 -10.30 8.69
C PRO A 14 25.96 -9.01 8.46
N ASP A 15 25.20 -8.58 9.48
CA ASP A 15 24.32 -7.39 9.46
C ASP A 15 23.24 -7.37 8.35
N GLY A 16 22.92 -8.53 7.76
CA GLY A 16 21.94 -8.68 6.70
C GLY A 16 20.47 -8.75 7.17
N PHE A 17 20.19 -8.53 8.45
CA PHE A 17 18.84 -8.64 9.00
C PHE A 17 17.93 -7.54 8.45
N ARG A 18 16.74 -7.96 8.02
CA ARG A 18 15.64 -7.11 7.55
C ARG A 18 14.43 -7.33 8.43
N VAL A 19 13.71 -6.25 8.67
CA VAL A 19 12.41 -6.32 9.34
C VAL A 19 11.49 -7.18 8.49
N MET A 20 10.87 -8.18 9.11
CA MET A 20 9.99 -9.12 8.40
C MET A 20 8.82 -8.44 7.71
N ASP A 21 8.42 -7.27 8.22
CA ASP A 21 7.41 -6.42 7.60
C ASP A 21 7.77 -6.05 6.16
N TRP A 22 9.03 -5.73 5.85
CA TRP A 22 9.45 -5.44 4.46
C TRP A 22 9.31 -6.65 3.54
N LEU A 23 9.57 -7.86 4.03
CA LEU A 23 9.39 -9.08 3.24
C LEU A 23 7.90 -9.37 3.01
N GLN A 24 7.06 -9.07 4.00
CA GLN A 24 5.62 -9.19 3.92
C GLN A 24 5.02 -8.13 2.97
N GLU A 25 5.48 -6.89 3.04
CA GLU A 25 5.12 -5.80 2.13
C GLU A 25 5.52 -6.11 0.69
N LEU A 26 6.73 -6.64 0.48
CA LEU A 26 7.19 -7.08 -0.84
C LEU A 26 6.32 -8.23 -1.37
N ASN A 27 6.00 -9.23 -0.54
CA ASN A 27 5.08 -10.31 -0.93
C ASN A 27 3.67 -9.79 -1.22
N ASN A 28 3.20 -8.79 -0.48
CA ASN A 28 1.92 -8.13 -0.74
C ASN A 28 1.95 -7.33 -2.04
N LEU A 29 3.03 -6.62 -2.36
CA LEU A 29 3.23 -5.91 -3.62
C LEU A 29 3.22 -6.91 -4.79
N TYR A 30 3.95 -8.01 -4.68
CA TYR A 30 3.92 -9.08 -5.67
C TYR A 30 2.51 -9.64 -5.85
N THR A 31 1.82 -9.96 -4.76
CA THR A 31 0.47 -10.56 -4.82
C THR A 31 -0.59 -9.58 -5.34
N LYS A 32 -0.53 -8.31 -4.95
CA LYS A 32 -1.58 -7.30 -5.19
C LYS A 32 -1.34 -6.43 -6.41
N VAL A 33 -0.09 -6.27 -6.84
CA VAL A 33 0.28 -5.35 -7.93
C VAL A 33 0.87 -6.13 -9.10
N VAL A 34 1.83 -7.03 -8.85
CA VAL A 34 2.54 -7.75 -9.93
C VAL A 34 1.70 -8.92 -10.47
N PHE A 35 1.12 -9.74 -9.59
CA PHE A 35 0.39 -10.95 -9.94
C PHE A 35 -1.14 -10.77 -9.91
N ALA A 36 -1.63 -9.61 -9.50
CA ALA A 36 -3.07 -9.32 -9.50
C ALA A 36 -3.65 -9.09 -10.91
N GLY A 37 -2.82 -9.00 -11.95
CA GLY A 37 -3.23 -8.66 -13.31
C GLY A 37 -3.50 -9.83 -14.27
N HIS A 38 -3.00 -11.05 -14.02
CA HIS A 38 -3.20 -12.16 -14.95
C HIS A 38 -3.26 -13.53 -14.24
N GLY A 39 -4.47 -14.03 -13.98
CA GLY A 39 -4.69 -15.42 -13.59
C GLY A 39 -6.10 -15.71 -13.06
N PRO A 40 -6.59 -16.97 -13.17
CA PRO A 40 -7.94 -17.39 -12.76
C PRO A 40 -8.20 -17.36 -11.25
N ASN A 41 -7.19 -17.11 -10.41
CA ASN A 41 -7.30 -17.05 -8.94
C ASN A 41 -7.91 -15.74 -8.39
N ARG A 42 -8.90 -15.17 -9.10
CA ARG A 42 -9.64 -13.97 -8.67
C ARG A 42 -10.65 -14.29 -7.57
N MET A 43 -10.20 -14.67 -6.37
CA MET A 43 -11.09 -14.75 -5.21
C MET A 43 -11.16 -13.39 -4.51
N LYS A 44 -12.05 -12.52 -4.98
CA LYS A 44 -12.45 -11.31 -4.23
C LYS A 44 -12.80 -11.63 -2.78
N GLU A 45 -13.44 -12.78 -2.55
CA GLU A 45 -13.74 -13.29 -1.20
C GLU A 45 -12.50 -13.50 -0.33
N LEU A 46 -11.39 -13.97 -0.90
CA LEU A 46 -10.14 -14.14 -0.15
C LEU A 46 -9.55 -12.78 0.24
N VAL A 47 -9.65 -11.79 -0.66
CA VAL A 47 -9.25 -10.41 -0.37
C VAL A 47 -10.11 -9.82 0.74
N PHE A 48 -11.44 -9.98 0.67
CA PHE A 48 -12.36 -9.53 1.73
C PHE A 48 -12.07 -10.21 3.07
N LYS A 49 -11.91 -11.54 3.09
CA LYS A 49 -11.56 -12.29 4.30
C LYS A 49 -10.23 -11.84 4.91
N ARG A 50 -9.24 -11.53 4.07
CA ARG A 50 -7.94 -11.02 4.54
C ARG A 50 -7.98 -9.55 4.95
N SER A 51 -8.89 -8.75 4.40
CA SER A 51 -9.01 -7.33 4.72
C SER A 51 -9.49 -7.08 6.15
N VAL A 52 -10.41 -7.91 6.66
CA VAL A 52 -10.85 -7.81 8.06
C VAL A 52 -9.69 -8.11 9.01
N LEU A 53 -8.88 -9.11 8.69
CA LEU A 53 -7.68 -9.44 9.46
C LEU A 53 -6.68 -8.29 9.48
N LEU A 54 -6.51 -7.55 8.38
CA LEU A 54 -5.63 -6.37 8.36
C LEU A 54 -6.02 -5.32 9.40
N GLN A 55 -7.33 -5.08 9.59
CA GLN A 55 -7.80 -4.12 10.58
C GLN A 55 -7.53 -4.59 12.02
N VAL A 56 -7.67 -5.88 12.28
CA VAL A 56 -7.34 -6.48 13.58
C VAL A 56 -5.83 -6.37 13.85
N TYR A 57 -4.98 -6.72 12.87
CA TYR A 57 -3.53 -6.58 13.00
C TYR A 57 -3.11 -5.13 13.26
N TRP A 58 -3.75 -4.16 12.60
CA TRP A 58 -3.45 -2.75 12.78
C TRP A 58 -3.81 -2.26 14.19
N SER A 59 -4.96 -2.69 14.71
CA SER A 59 -5.38 -2.40 16.09
C SER A 59 -4.42 -3.01 17.13
N MET A 60 -3.98 -4.26 16.91
CA MET A 60 -3.00 -4.92 17.77
C MET A 60 -1.66 -4.18 17.77
N GLN A 61 -1.18 -3.78 16.58
CA GLN A 61 0.06 -3.03 16.43
C GLN A 61 -0.01 -1.67 17.14
N GLN A 62 -1.11 -0.94 16.96
CA GLN A 62 -1.32 0.34 17.65
C GLN A 62 -1.37 0.16 19.18
N THR A 63 -2.02 -0.90 19.67
CA THR A 63 -2.06 -1.25 21.09
C THR A 63 -0.66 -1.53 21.64
N ILE A 64 0.18 -2.26 20.89
CA ILE A 64 1.57 -2.52 21.28
C ILE A 64 2.35 -1.20 21.29
N GLU A 65 2.26 -0.38 20.24
CA GLU A 65 2.97 0.91 20.15
C GLU A 65 2.59 1.88 21.28
N GLU A 66 1.32 1.91 21.67
CA GLU A 66 0.81 2.69 22.79
C GLU A 66 1.34 2.17 24.13
N ASN A 67 1.28 0.86 24.37
CA ASN A 67 1.74 0.26 25.62
C ASN A 67 3.25 0.34 25.82
N PHE A 68 4.03 0.27 24.73
CA PHE A 68 5.49 0.34 24.78
C PHE A 68 6.05 1.76 24.62
N TYR A 69 5.19 2.79 24.62
CA TYR A 69 5.58 4.21 24.46
C TYR A 69 6.53 4.43 23.27
N LEU A 70 6.28 3.77 22.15
CA LEU A 70 7.10 3.93 20.94
C LEU A 70 6.84 5.34 20.37
N THR A 71 7.78 6.26 20.63
CA THR A 71 7.70 7.68 20.24
C THR A 71 8.03 7.91 18.76
N CYS A 72 8.71 6.95 18.12
CA CYS A 72 9.06 6.98 16.70
C CYS A 72 7.94 6.40 15.82
N ARG A 73 6.71 6.92 15.94
CA ARG A 73 5.63 6.52 15.02
C ARG A 73 5.92 7.12 13.65
N THR A 74 6.30 6.30 12.67
CA THR A 74 6.43 6.70 11.27
C THR A 74 5.05 6.90 10.63
N VAL A 75 4.23 7.80 11.17
CA VAL A 75 2.96 8.24 10.56
C VAL A 75 3.17 9.49 9.70
N TRP A 76 4.41 9.99 9.62
CA TRP A 76 4.78 11.08 8.74
C TRP A 76 4.86 10.59 7.30
N HIS A 77 3.69 10.34 6.71
CA HIS A 77 3.59 10.31 5.26
C HIS A 77 3.96 11.71 4.75
N SER A 78 5.04 11.79 3.98
CA SER A 78 5.32 13.01 3.21
C SER A 78 4.09 13.33 2.37
N LYS A 79 3.69 14.62 2.36
CA LYS A 79 2.51 15.06 1.60
C LYS A 79 2.59 14.48 0.18
N PRO A 80 1.53 13.80 -0.31
CA PRO A 80 1.59 13.15 -1.60
C PRO A 80 1.91 14.19 -2.67
N LYS A 81 2.95 13.93 -3.48
CA LYS A 81 3.35 14.82 -4.57
C LYS A 81 2.36 14.67 -5.74
N ILE A 82 1.20 15.30 -5.60
CA ILE A 82 0.07 15.22 -6.54
C ILE A 82 0.22 16.09 -7.80
N THR A 83 1.37 16.74 -8.00
CA THR A 83 1.59 17.68 -9.10
C THR A 83 1.37 17.04 -10.48
N LYS A 84 1.79 15.78 -10.65
CA LYS A 84 1.59 15.04 -11.91
C LYS A 84 0.11 14.68 -12.15
N THR A 85 -0.60 14.30 -11.09
CA THR A 85 -2.03 13.99 -11.16
C THR A 85 -2.84 15.22 -11.55
N LEU A 86 -2.53 16.37 -10.96
CA LEU A 86 -3.18 17.64 -11.30
C LEU A 86 -2.87 18.09 -12.73
N GLN A 87 -1.65 17.87 -13.23
CA GLN A 87 -1.30 18.15 -14.63
C GLN A 87 -2.12 17.28 -15.59
N HIS A 88 -2.15 15.97 -15.36
CA HIS A 88 -2.92 15.04 -16.20
C HIS A 88 -4.41 15.40 -16.22
N LEU A 89 -4.97 15.73 -15.05
CA LEU A 89 -6.39 16.11 -14.92
C LEU A 89 -6.69 17.42 -15.68
N ARG A 90 -5.75 18.38 -15.64
CA ARG A 90 -5.88 19.62 -16.41
C ARG A 90 -5.86 19.36 -17.92
N ASP A 91 -4.96 18.50 -18.37
CA ASP A 91 -4.80 18.19 -19.80
C ASP A 91 -6.03 17.41 -20.32
N GLU A 92 -6.61 16.50 -19.51
CA GLU A 92 -7.89 15.85 -19.81
C GLU A 92 -9.07 16.83 -19.83
N LEU A 93 -9.16 17.77 -18.88
CA LEU A 93 -10.22 18.78 -18.89
C LEU A 93 -10.14 19.69 -20.11
N ALA A 94 -8.92 20.03 -20.56
CA ALA A 94 -8.70 20.82 -21.76
C ALA A 94 -9.14 20.08 -23.03
N SER A 95 -8.85 18.77 -23.15
CA SER A 95 -9.24 17.97 -24.32
C SER A 95 -10.75 17.79 -24.47
N LEU A 96 -11.50 17.88 -23.37
CA LEU A 96 -12.94 17.72 -23.37
C LEU A 96 -13.71 18.96 -23.87
N HIS A 97 -13.05 20.12 -24.04
CA HIS A 97 -13.63 21.40 -24.49
C HIS A 97 -14.96 21.78 -23.79
N ARG A 98 -15.21 21.27 -22.57
CA ARG A 98 -16.52 21.40 -21.88
C ARG A 98 -16.83 22.81 -21.40
N PHE A 99 -15.81 23.65 -21.29
CA PHE A 99 -15.93 25.04 -20.85
C PHE A 99 -15.92 26.05 -22.00
N GLU A 100 -15.82 25.57 -23.25
CA GLU A 100 -15.98 26.43 -24.42
C GLU A 100 -17.47 26.65 -24.68
N PHE A 101 -17.88 27.91 -24.66
CA PHE A 101 -19.23 28.28 -25.05
C PHE A 101 -19.42 27.98 -26.54
N LYS A 102 -20.20 26.94 -26.85
CA LYS A 102 -20.65 26.67 -28.21
C LYS A 102 -21.98 27.37 -28.41
N GLN A 103 -22.01 28.34 -29.33
CA GLN A 103 -23.25 28.99 -29.73
C GLN A 103 -24.20 27.91 -30.30
N GLY A 104 -25.32 27.70 -29.62
CA GLY A 104 -26.35 26.74 -30.05
C GLY A 104 -26.93 27.15 -31.41
N ARG A 105 -27.32 26.15 -32.21
CA ARG A 105 -28.08 26.35 -33.45
C ARG A 105 -29.43 26.97 -33.17
#